data_AF-A0AAC9RLC7-F1
#
_entry.id   AF-A0AAC9RLC7-F1
#
_cell.length_a   1.000
_cell.length_b   1.000
_cell.length_c   1.000
_cell.angle_alpha   90.00
_cell.angle_beta   90.00
_cell.angle_gamma   90.00
#
_symmetry.space_group_name_H-M   'P 1'
#
loop_
_entity.id
_entity.type
_entity.pdbx_description
1 polymer ?
#
loop_
_entity_poly.entity_id
_entity_poly.type
_entity_poly.pdbx_seq_one_letter_code
_entity_poly.pdbx_strand_id
1 'polypeptide(L)' 'MIEKITLDMLKQDSVSVKRQQYIIHEGIEYPIGEPHRKAYVNNERDRQEAQNELPEAQQKAVFAVWGDTPTVDEAVTE' A
#
# COMPACT_ATOMS: atom_id res chain seq x y z
N MET A 1 -1.46 -18.77 7.72
CA MET A 1 -2.07 -17.95 6.64
C MET A 1 -1.00 -16.97 6.22
N ILE A 2 -0.70 -16.89 4.93
CA ILE A 2 0.36 -16.05 4.38
C ILE A 2 -0.31 -14.81 3.82
N GLU A 3 -0.05 -13.65 4.38
CA GLU A 3 -0.49 -12.39 3.78
C GLU A 3 0.60 -11.88 2.85
N LYS A 4 0.26 -11.63 1.59
CA LYS A 4 1.13 -10.95 0.64
C LYS A 4 0.59 -9.55 0.39
N ILE A 5 1.45 -8.58 0.66
CA ILE A 5 1.18 -7.16 0.39
C ILE A 5 1.99 -6.78 -0.84
N THR A 6 1.28 -6.48 -1.92
CA THR A 6 1.86 -6.01 -3.19
C THR A 6 1.60 -4.51 -3.31
N LEU A 7 2.67 -3.76 -3.58
CA LEU A 7 2.57 -2.38 -4.02
C LEU A 7 2.44 -2.37 -5.54
N ASP A 8 1.33 -1.88 -6.03
CA ASP A 8 1.01 -1.73 -7.43
C ASP A 8 0.89 -0.24 -7.76
N MET A 9 1.21 0.14 -9.00
CA MET A 9 1.10 1.54 -9.45
C MET A 9 1.77 2.54 -8.50
N LEU A 10 2.93 2.18 -7.93
CA LEU A 10 3.72 3.06 -7.06
C LEU A 10 4.28 4.23 -7.89
N LYS A 11 3.62 5.37 -7.80
CA LYS A 11 3.96 6.63 -8.45
C LYS A 11 4.29 7.69 -7.40
N GLN A 12 4.80 8.84 -7.83
CA GLN A 12 5.10 9.95 -6.93
C GLN A 12 3.85 10.51 -6.23
N ASP A 13 2.69 10.45 -6.88
CA ASP A 13 1.47 11.06 -6.34
C ASP A 13 0.54 10.06 -5.66
N SER A 14 0.67 8.77 -5.96
CA SER A 14 -0.19 7.73 -5.41
C SER A 14 0.46 6.35 -5.45
N VAL A 15 -0.02 5.44 -4.60
CA VAL A 15 0.33 4.03 -4.59
C VAL A 15 -0.91 3.19 -4.37
N SER A 16 -1.03 2.06 -5.07
CA SER A 16 -2.09 1.09 -4.81
C SER A 16 -1.53 -0.08 -4.01
N VAL A 17 -2.08 -0.34 -2.84
CA VAL A 17 -1.67 -1.44 -1.98
C VAL A 17 -2.70 -2.54 -2.11
N LYS A 18 -2.26 -3.71 -2.53
CA LYS A 18 -3.07 -4.92 -2.60
C LYS A 18 -2.63 -5.88 -1.50
N ARG A 19 -3.53 -6.17 -0.57
CA ARG A 19 -3.38 -7.25 0.42
C ARG A 19 -4.15 -8.46 -0.07
N GLN A 20 -3.47 -9.58 -0.20
CA GLN A 20 -4.08 -10.86 -0.57
C GLN A 20 -3.63 -11.92 0.41
N GLN A 21 -4.59 -12.70 0.91
CA GLN A 21 -4.31 -13.81 1.80
C GLN A 21 -4.09 -15.07 0.97
N TYR A 22 -3.14 -15.88 1.40
CA TYR A 22 -2.77 -17.15 0.79
C TYR A 22 -2.75 -18.24 1.86
N ILE A 23 -3.15 -19.44 1.47
CA ILE A 23 -2.98 -20.65 2.26
C ILE A 23 -2.08 -21.60 1.51
N ILE A 24 -1.26 -22.35 2.25
CA ILE A 24 -0.57 -23.50 1.69
C ILE A 24 -1.47 -24.69 1.95
N HIS A 25 -2.00 -25.28 0.89
CA HIS A 25 -2.73 -26.55 0.95
C HIS A 25 -1.98 -27.55 0.09
N GLU A 26 -1.55 -28.67 0.70
CA GLU A 26 -0.77 -29.72 0.02
C GLU A 26 0.52 -29.20 -0.66
N GLY A 27 1.14 -28.15 -0.11
CA GLY A 27 2.36 -27.55 -0.67
C GLY A 27 2.10 -26.55 -1.81
N ILE A 28 0.84 -26.32 -2.19
CA ILE A 28 0.44 -25.35 -3.21
C ILE A 28 -0.13 -24.10 -2.53
N GLU A 29 0.32 -22.93 -2.97
CA GLU A 29 -0.18 -21.64 -2.50
C GLU A 29 -1.49 -21.28 -3.20
N TYR A 30 -2.60 -21.21 -2.44
CA TYR A 30 -3.90 -20.78 -2.94
C TYR A 30 -4.28 -19.42 -2.36
N PRO A 31 -4.67 -18.43 -3.20
CA PRO A 31 -5.27 -17.22 -2.70
C PRO A 31 -6.63 -17.52 -2.07
N ILE A 32 -6.91 -16.92 -0.93
CA ILE A 32 -8.17 -17.09 -0.21
C ILE A 32 -8.88 -15.74 -0.04
N GLY A 33 -10.18 -15.72 -0.31
CA GLY A 33 -11.00 -14.52 -0.20
C GLY A 33 -10.75 -13.48 -1.29
N GLU A 34 -11.32 -12.29 -1.08
CA GLU A 34 -11.17 -11.17 -2.01
C GLU A 34 -9.94 -10.34 -1.65
N PRO A 35 -9.13 -9.91 -2.64
CA PRO A 35 -7.98 -9.05 -2.39
C PRO A 35 -8.46 -7.69 -1.92
N HIS A 36 -8.02 -7.27 -0.74
CA HIS A 36 -8.27 -5.91 -0.26
C HIS A 36 -7.30 -4.96 -0.97
N ARG A 37 -7.84 -4.01 -1.74
CA ARG A 37 -7.04 -2.97 -2.38
C ARG A 37 -7.35 -1.62 -1.74
N LYS A 38 -6.31 -0.94 -1.28
CA LYS A 38 -6.39 0.43 -0.77
C LYS A 38 -5.41 1.28 -1.55
N ALA A 39 -5.90 2.34 -2.18
CA ALA A 39 -5.04 3.34 -2.79
C ALA A 39 -4.71 4.39 -1.74
N TYR A 40 -3.45 4.79 -1.67
CA TYR A 40 -2.98 5.92 -0.87
C TYR A 40 -2.48 7.00 -1.82
N VAL A 41 -2.70 8.24 -1.44
CA VAL A 41 -2.26 9.42 -2.18
C VAL A 41 -1.12 10.07 -1.41
N ASN A 42 -0.19 10.74 -2.10
CA ASN A 42 0.96 11.41 -1.48
C ASN A 42 0.56 12.73 -0.79
N ASN A 43 -0.44 12.66 0.11
CA ASN A 43 -0.84 13.71 1.03
C ASN A 43 -0.37 13.36 2.47
N GLU A 44 -0.45 14.30 3.41
CA GLU A 44 0.03 14.08 4.79
C GLU A 44 -0.73 12.97 5.53
N ARG A 45 -2.06 12.88 5.34
CA ARG A 45 -2.92 11.90 6.04
C ARG A 45 -2.70 10.48 5.55
N ASP A 46 -2.78 10.25 4.25
CA ASP A 46 -2.56 8.96 3.58
C ASP A 46 -1.12 8.49 3.75
N ARG A 47 -0.13 9.39 3.80
CA ARG A 47 1.25 9.05 4.21
C ARG A 47 1.28 8.43 5.60
N GLN A 48 0.60 9.05 6.56
CA GLN A 48 0.58 8.58 7.93
C GLN A 48 -0.22 7.28 8.08
N GLU A 49 -1.34 7.13 7.37
CA GLU A 49 -2.08 5.87 7.28
C GLU A 49 -1.24 4.76 6.66
N ALA A 50 -0.61 5.02 5.51
CA ALA A 50 0.28 4.06 4.85
C ALA A 50 1.46 3.67 5.76
N GLN A 51 1.99 4.61 6.55
CA GLN A 51 3.06 4.32 7.50
C GLN A 51 2.61 3.42 8.66
N ASN A 52 1.40 3.63 9.18
CA ASN A 52 0.87 2.82 10.28
C ASN A 52 0.38 1.45 9.81
N GLU A 53 -0.19 1.38 8.59
CA GLU A 53 -0.81 0.16 8.09
C GLU A 53 0.14 -0.73 7.29
N LEU A 54 1.15 -0.17 6.61
CA LEU A 54 2.08 -0.95 5.80
C LEU A 54 3.25 -1.44 6.65
N PRO A 55 3.85 -2.60 6.33
CA PRO A 55 5.10 -3.02 6.97
C PRO A 55 6.28 -2.14 6.53
N GLU A 56 7.34 -2.14 7.34
CA GLU A 56 8.54 -1.30 7.12
C GLU A 56 9.12 -1.41 5.70
N ALA A 57 9.10 -2.62 5.10
CA ALA A 57 9.61 -2.83 3.75
C ALA A 57 8.81 -2.05 2.69
N GLN A 58 7.48 -2.07 2.79
CA GLN A 58 6.58 -1.34 1.89
C GLN A 58 6.65 0.15 2.17
N GLN A 59 6.70 0.56 3.43
CA GLN A 59 6.89 1.97 3.80
C GLN A 59 8.15 2.52 3.15
N LYS A 60 9.30 1.85 3.32
CA LYS A 60 10.56 2.27 2.70
C LYS A 60 10.46 2.40 1.19
N ALA A 61 9.76 1.48 0.52
CA ALA A 61 9.54 1.56 -0.92
C ALA A 61 8.66 2.76 -1.31
N VAL A 62 7.57 3.00 -0.57
CA VAL A 62 6.65 4.13 -0.81
C VAL A 62 7.36 5.45 -0.58
N PHE A 63 7.98 5.65 0.58
CA PHE A 63 8.72 6.87 0.93
C PHE A 63 9.95 7.09 0.04
N ALA A 64 10.59 6.03 -0.48
CA ALA A 64 11.66 6.18 -1.45
C ALA A 64 11.18 6.79 -2.79
N VAL A 65 9.92 6.55 -3.19
CA VAL A 65 9.34 7.12 -4.41
C VAL A 65 8.70 8.49 -4.13
N TRP A 66 8.01 8.63 -3.01
CA TRP A 66 7.33 9.88 -2.63
C TRP A 66 8.28 10.97 -2.11
N GLY A 67 9.48 10.60 -1.62
CA GLY A 67 10.46 11.53 -1.05
C GLY A 67 10.01 12.13 0.29
N ASP A 68 10.69 13.18 0.74
CA ASP A 68 10.36 13.83 2.02
C ASP A 68 9.15 14.77 1.94
N THR A 69 8.82 15.30 0.77
CA THR A 69 7.74 16.28 0.59
C THR A 69 6.46 15.65 0.01
N PRO A 70 5.28 15.89 0.59
CA PRO A 70 4.02 15.54 -0.03
C PRO A 70 3.88 16.30 -1.37
N THR A 71 3.58 15.59 -2.46
CA THR A 71 3.33 16.21 -3.78
C THR A 71 1.87 16.55 -4.01
N VAL A 72 0.97 15.97 -3.21
CA VAL A 72 -0.47 16.25 -3.28
C VAL A 72 -0.83 17.11 -2.09
N ASP A 73 -1.08 18.39 -2.37
CA ASP A 73 -1.76 19.28 -1.43
C ASP A 73 -3.21 18.78 -1.29
N GLU A 74 -3.68 18.54 -0.07
CA GLU A 74 -5.11 18.31 0.20
C GLU A 74 -5.85 19.62 -0.15
N ALA A 75 -6.07 19.86 -1.43
CA ALA A 75 -6.95 20.90 -1.90
C ALA A 75 -8.34 20.52 -1.40
N VAL A 76 -8.71 21.14 -0.28
CA VAL A 76 -10.05 21.13 0.29
C VAL A 76 -10.96 21.62 -0.82
N THR A 77 -11.63 20.70 -1.53
CA THR A 77 -12.71 21.07 -2.43
C THR A 77 -13.84 21.59 -1.55
N GLU A 78 -13.98 22.92 -1.55
CA GLU A 78 -15.04 23.70 -0.89
C GLU A 78 -16.43 23.35 -1.44
#